data_AF-A0A3N7GS40-F1
#
_entry.id   AF-A0A3N7GS40-F1
#
_cell.length_a   1.000
_cell.length_b   1.000
_cell.length_c   1.000
_cell.angle_alpha   90.00
_cell.angle_beta   90.00
_cell.angle_gamma   90.00
#
_symmetry.space_group_name_H-M   'P 1'
#
loop_
_entity.id
_entity.type
_entity.pdbx_description
1 polymer ?
#
loop_
_entity_poly.entity_id
_entity_poly.type
_entity_poly.pdbx_seq_one_letter_code
_entity_poly.pdbx_strand_id
1 'polypeptide(L)'
;MKRLLLILPLLFIGCREEAPEETHTAKEPTELVHLASDKLMKKIDGGYYEPFFGQDSTEVKVESFLMDETPVTNAEFLEFVKKNPQWSKSKVLRIYADSAYLANWPSDFELSKNLSPQAPVTNVSWFAAKAYAESVGKRLPTLDEWEYVARADAKKKDARNEEDYTQNILVGYQQHNSSAKEVK
;
A
#
# COMPACT_ATOMS: atom_id res chain seq x y z
N MET A 1 -67.98 53.20 31.64
CA MET A 1 -66.88 52.72 32.49
C MET A 1 -66.12 51.66 31.72
N LYS A 2 -64.93 51.99 31.19
CA LYS A 2 -64.08 51.10 30.39
C LYS A 2 -63.35 50.12 31.31
N ARG A 3 -63.50 48.82 31.11
CA ARG A 3 -62.59 47.81 31.68
C ARG A 3 -61.63 47.36 30.57
N LEU A 4 -60.38 47.79 30.73
CA LEU A 4 -59.24 47.46 29.88
C LEU A 4 -58.73 46.07 30.29
N LEU A 5 -58.91 45.07 29.43
CA LEU A 5 -58.28 43.75 29.58
C LEU A 5 -56.95 43.77 28.83
N LEU A 6 -55.85 43.83 29.58
CA LEU A 6 -54.48 43.64 29.08
C LEU A 6 -54.19 42.14 29.00
N ILE A 7 -54.04 41.61 27.78
CA ILE A 7 -53.52 40.27 27.54
C ILE A 7 -52.03 40.43 27.25
N LEU A 8 -51.20 39.89 28.15
CA LEU A 8 -49.74 39.85 28.05
C LEU A 8 -49.35 38.60 27.23
N PRO A 9 -48.65 38.71 26.08
CA PRO A 9 -48.19 37.54 25.36
C PRO A 9 -46.97 36.94 26.08
N LEU A 10 -47.06 35.65 26.43
CA LEU A 10 -45.92 34.84 26.86
C LEU A 10 -44.90 34.75 25.72
N LEU A 11 -43.71 35.31 25.93
CA LEU A 11 -42.51 35.03 25.16
C LEU A 11 -42.03 33.61 25.50
N PHE A 12 -42.29 32.65 24.62
CA PHE A 12 -41.55 31.37 24.61
C PHE A 12 -40.15 31.64 24.06
N ILE A 13 -39.20 31.91 24.97
CA ILE A 13 -37.77 31.86 24.65
C ILE A 13 -37.43 30.38 24.50
N GLY A 14 -37.33 29.92 23.25
CA GLY A 14 -36.77 28.62 22.93
C GLY A 14 -35.29 28.59 23.26
N CYS A 15 -34.89 27.79 24.23
CA CYS A 15 -33.51 27.30 24.33
C CYS A 15 -33.39 26.08 23.42
N ARG A 16 -32.96 26.30 22.18
CA ARG A 16 -32.38 25.23 21.35
C ARG A 16 -30.90 25.19 21.69
N GLU A 17 -30.48 24.18 22.44
CA GLU A 17 -29.07 23.90 22.67
C GLU A 17 -28.53 23.27 21.38
N GLU A 18 -27.87 24.08 20.56
CA GLU A 18 -27.09 23.58 19.43
C GLU A 18 -25.85 22.89 19.99
N ALA A 19 -25.86 21.55 19.97
CA ALA A 19 -24.67 20.76 20.23
C ALA A 19 -23.58 21.17 19.22
N PRO A 20 -22.32 21.31 19.66
CA PRO A 20 -21.25 21.72 18.76
C PRO A 20 -21.10 20.66 17.68
N GLU A 21 -21.23 21.10 16.43
CA GLU A 21 -20.91 20.30 15.27
C GLU A 21 -19.39 20.06 15.31
N GLU A 22 -18.99 18.88 15.77
CA GLU A 22 -17.62 18.39 15.61
C GLU A 22 -17.38 18.21 14.12
N THR A 23 -16.97 19.28 13.46
CA THR A 23 -16.31 19.20 12.16
C THR A 23 -15.06 18.38 12.38
N HIS A 24 -15.11 17.09 12.02
CA HIS A 24 -13.93 16.28 11.76
C HIS A 24 -13.20 16.92 10.58
N THR A 25 -12.46 17.99 10.84
CA THR A 25 -11.45 18.49 9.91
C THR A 25 -10.40 17.40 9.82
N ALA A 26 -10.51 16.59 8.77
CA ALA A 26 -9.43 15.74 8.32
C ALA A 26 -8.19 16.62 8.28
N LYS A 27 -7.18 16.29 9.10
CA LYS A 27 -5.87 16.94 9.03
C LYS A 27 -5.42 16.87 7.57
N GLU A 28 -4.97 18.01 7.05
CA GLU A 28 -4.20 18.13 5.81
C GLU A 28 -3.29 16.90 5.61
N PRO A 29 -3.19 16.33 4.40
CA PRO A 29 -2.36 15.15 4.17
C PRO A 29 -0.96 15.46 4.66
N THR A 30 -0.46 14.67 5.62
CA THR A 30 0.90 14.87 6.12
C THR A 30 1.85 14.63 4.95
N GLU A 31 2.52 15.68 4.51
CA GLU A 31 3.45 15.64 3.38
C GLU A 31 4.48 14.53 3.59
N LEU A 32 4.67 13.68 2.58
CA LEU A 32 5.59 12.55 2.67
C LEU A 32 7.04 13.05 2.64
N VAL A 33 7.83 12.63 3.62
CA VAL A 33 9.27 12.84 3.62
C VAL A 33 9.89 11.89 2.61
N HIS A 34 10.59 12.45 1.61
CA HIS A 34 11.27 11.68 0.59
C HIS A 34 12.58 11.06 1.10
N LEU A 35 12.86 9.84 0.64
CA LEU A 35 14.08 9.08 0.93
C LEU A 35 14.86 8.83 -0.37
N ALA A 36 16.18 8.79 -0.27
CA ALA A 36 16.98 8.21 -1.34
C ALA A 36 16.83 6.69 -1.32
N SER A 37 16.75 6.07 -2.50
CA SER A 37 16.80 4.62 -2.68
C SER A 37 17.97 4.27 -3.59
N ASP A 38 18.83 3.39 -3.11
CA ASP A 38 19.95 2.79 -3.84
C ASP A 38 19.59 1.43 -4.43
N LYS A 39 18.36 0.94 -4.21
CA LYS A 39 17.88 -0.32 -4.75
C LYS A 39 17.96 -0.32 -6.27
N LEU A 40 18.62 -1.35 -6.80
CA LEU A 40 18.78 -1.55 -8.23
C LEU A 40 17.42 -1.78 -8.90
N MET A 41 17.15 -0.97 -9.93
CA MET A 41 16.06 -1.19 -10.86
C MET A 41 16.59 -1.77 -12.17
N LYS A 42 15.93 -2.79 -12.69
CA LYS A 42 16.20 -3.33 -14.02
C LYS A 42 15.30 -2.65 -15.04
N LYS A 43 15.89 -2.37 -16.21
CA LYS A 43 15.10 -2.02 -17.39
C LYS A 43 14.40 -3.26 -17.92
N ILE A 44 13.09 -3.16 -18.04
CA ILE A 44 12.25 -4.13 -18.72
C ILE A 44 11.95 -3.58 -20.11
N ASP A 45 12.34 -4.34 -21.14
CA ASP A 45 11.97 -4.00 -22.50
C ASP A 45 10.47 -4.24 -22.70
N GLY A 46 9.78 -3.20 -23.13
CA GLY A 46 8.37 -3.24 -23.48
C GLY A 46 8.08 -4.18 -24.64
N GLY A 47 6.80 -4.48 -24.83
CA GLY A 47 6.33 -5.42 -25.82
C GLY A 47 4.82 -5.58 -25.76
N TYR A 48 4.35 -6.68 -26.31
CA TYR A 48 2.95 -7.05 -26.32
C TYR A 48 2.76 -8.35 -25.53
N TYR A 49 1.63 -8.47 -24.84
CA TYR A 49 1.26 -9.71 -24.18
C TYR A 49 -0.25 -9.87 -24.13
N GLU A 50 -0.69 -11.11 -23.95
CA GLU A 50 -2.09 -11.46 -23.69
C GLU A 50 -2.30 -11.56 -22.17
N PRO A 51 -3.15 -10.68 -21.57
CA PRO A 51 -3.45 -10.70 -20.15
C PRO A 51 -4.17 -11.96 -19.70
N PHE A 52 -3.94 -12.35 -18.44
CA PHE A 52 -4.73 -13.43 -17.82
C PHE A 52 -6.07 -12.89 -17.31
N PHE A 53 -6.09 -11.66 -16.81
CA PHE A 53 -7.29 -10.98 -16.33
C PHE A 53 -7.74 -9.90 -17.33
N GLY A 54 -9.01 -9.95 -17.77
CA GLY A 54 -9.57 -8.99 -18.73
C GLY A 54 -10.91 -9.47 -19.30
N GLN A 55 -11.73 -8.54 -19.80
CA GLN A 55 -13.07 -8.87 -20.32
C GLN A 55 -13.03 -9.43 -21.74
N ASP A 56 -11.97 -9.10 -22.49
CA ASP A 56 -11.64 -9.66 -23.79
C ASP A 56 -10.11 -9.83 -23.80
N SER A 57 -9.58 -11.03 -24.04
CA SER A 57 -8.12 -11.34 -24.09
C SER A 57 -7.43 -10.71 -25.30
N THR A 58 -7.65 -9.42 -25.53
CA THR A 58 -6.98 -8.65 -26.56
C THR A 58 -5.57 -8.35 -26.11
N GLU A 59 -4.62 -8.50 -27.03
CA GLU A 59 -3.22 -8.19 -26.81
C GLU A 59 -3.05 -6.74 -26.32
N VAL A 60 -2.29 -6.57 -25.22
CA VAL A 60 -2.01 -5.29 -24.58
C VAL A 60 -0.57 -4.88 -24.83
N LYS A 61 -0.37 -3.61 -25.18
CA LYS A 61 0.95 -2.99 -25.33
C LYS A 61 1.47 -2.49 -23.99
N VAL A 62 2.67 -2.90 -23.61
CA VAL A 62 3.40 -2.43 -22.43
C VAL A 62 4.65 -1.69 -22.89
N GLU A 63 4.80 -0.43 -22.49
CA GLU A 63 6.00 0.36 -22.79
C GLU A 63 7.21 -0.12 -21.98
N SER A 64 8.43 0.29 -22.36
CA SER A 64 9.61 -0.04 -21.55
C SER A 64 9.59 0.73 -20.23
N PHE A 65 9.93 0.07 -19.13
CA PHE A 65 9.91 0.66 -17.79
C PHE A 65 11.05 0.14 -16.91
N LEU A 66 11.19 0.74 -15.73
CA LEU A 66 12.11 0.29 -14.69
C LEU A 66 11.32 -0.45 -13.61
N MET A 67 11.85 -1.59 -13.15
CA MET A 67 11.28 -2.34 -12.03
C MET A 67 12.37 -2.68 -11.02
N ASP A 68 12.05 -2.58 -9.74
CA ASP A 68 12.92 -3.06 -8.67
C ASP A 68 13.27 -4.54 -8.90
N GLU A 69 14.56 -4.88 -8.84
CA GLU A 69 15.03 -6.27 -9.05
C GLU A 69 14.50 -7.21 -7.97
N THR A 70 14.31 -6.70 -6.76
CA THR A 70 13.88 -7.45 -5.59
C THR A 70 12.72 -6.76 -4.87
N PRO A 71 11.88 -7.52 -4.14
CA PRO A 71 10.86 -6.93 -3.26
C PRO A 71 11.46 -5.94 -2.25
N VAL A 72 10.65 -4.98 -1.82
CA VAL A 72 11.02 -4.07 -0.71
C VAL A 72 11.32 -4.87 0.55
N THR A 73 12.47 -4.61 1.18
CA THR A 73 12.93 -5.35 2.36
C THR A 73 12.41 -4.73 3.66
N ASN A 74 12.48 -5.49 4.75
CA ASN A 74 12.14 -4.97 6.09
C ASN A 74 13.00 -3.76 6.47
N ALA A 75 14.29 -3.76 6.13
CA ALA A 75 15.21 -2.66 6.42
C ALA A 75 14.79 -1.37 5.71
N GLU A 76 14.49 -1.46 4.41
CA GLU A 76 14.08 -0.31 3.60
C GLU A 76 12.75 0.26 4.08
N PHE A 77 11.78 -0.61 4.38
CA PHE A 77 10.47 -0.18 4.86
C PHE A 77 10.57 0.40 6.27
N LEU A 78 11.47 -0.10 7.12
CA LEU A 78 11.74 0.47 8.45
C LEU A 78 12.26 1.90 8.35
N GLU A 79 13.19 2.17 7.45
CA GLU A 79 13.68 3.54 7.24
C GLU A 79 12.57 4.47 6.75
N PHE A 80 11.71 3.99 5.84
CA PHE A 80 10.51 4.73 5.43
C PHE A 80 9.60 5.07 6.61
N VAL A 81 9.26 4.09 7.46
CA VAL A 81 8.38 4.29 8.62
C VAL A 81 9.01 5.24 9.65
N LYS A 82 10.33 5.16 9.89
CA LYS A 82 11.04 6.10 10.78
C LYS A 82 10.98 7.54 10.26
N LYS A 83 11.05 7.75 8.94
CA LYS A 83 10.97 9.09 8.32
C LYS A 83 9.54 9.58 8.17
N ASN A 84 8.59 8.66 8.04
CA ASN A 84 7.17 8.92 7.87
C ASN A 84 6.35 8.21 8.96
N PRO A 85 6.42 8.68 10.22
CA PRO A 85 5.84 7.98 11.37
C PRO A 85 4.31 7.89 11.34
N GLN A 86 3.61 8.62 10.47
CA GLN A 86 2.19 8.42 10.21
C GLN A 86 1.88 7.03 9.64
N TRP A 87 2.87 6.34 9.08
CA TRP A 87 2.79 4.95 8.62
C TRP A 87 3.28 3.94 9.66
N SER A 88 3.55 4.36 10.90
CA SER A 88 3.90 3.40 11.95
C SER A 88 2.68 2.57 12.36
N LYS A 89 2.93 1.36 12.89
CA LYS A 89 1.88 0.41 13.29
C LYS A 89 0.85 1.03 14.25
N SER A 90 1.31 1.86 15.20
CA SER A 90 0.44 2.50 16.19
C SER A 90 -0.28 3.76 15.69
N LYS A 91 0.18 4.38 14.58
CA LYS A 91 -0.30 5.68 14.11
C LYS A 91 -1.08 5.62 12.80
N VAL A 92 -0.91 4.57 12.02
CA VAL A 92 -1.59 4.43 10.73
C VAL A 92 -3.11 4.48 10.92
N LEU A 93 -3.79 5.25 10.06
CA LEU A 93 -5.25 5.32 10.10
C LEU A 93 -5.85 4.00 9.65
N ARG A 94 -6.88 3.53 10.37
CA ARG A 94 -7.57 2.25 10.09
C ARG A 94 -8.19 2.16 8.71
N ILE A 95 -8.51 3.29 8.10
CA ILE A 95 -8.98 3.36 6.70
C ILE A 95 -7.89 3.01 5.68
N TYR A 96 -6.61 3.11 6.07
CA TYR A 96 -5.46 2.81 5.23
C TYR A 96 -4.77 1.50 5.58
N ALA A 97 -5.08 0.89 6.72
CA ALA A 97 -4.44 -0.33 7.18
C ALA A 97 -5.32 -1.09 8.18
N ASP A 98 -5.39 -2.41 8.02
CA ASP A 98 -6.13 -3.29 8.93
C ASP A 98 -5.30 -3.68 10.17
N SER A 99 -5.81 -4.61 10.98
CA SER A 99 -5.14 -5.06 12.22
C SER A 99 -3.94 -5.97 11.98
N ALA A 100 -3.78 -6.50 10.78
CA ALA A 100 -2.61 -7.30 10.43
C ALA A 100 -1.42 -6.42 10.03
N TYR A 101 -1.60 -5.11 9.80
CA TYR A 101 -0.53 -4.22 9.37
C TYR A 101 0.71 -4.29 10.28
N LEU A 102 1.86 -4.59 9.67
CA LEU A 102 3.14 -4.83 10.34
C LEU A 102 3.01 -5.79 11.55
N ALA A 103 2.18 -6.83 11.43
CA ALA A 103 1.89 -7.77 12.53
C ALA A 103 3.16 -8.35 13.16
N ASN A 104 4.17 -8.65 12.35
CA ASN A 104 5.43 -9.28 12.75
C ASN A 104 6.45 -8.31 13.39
N TRP A 105 6.14 -7.01 13.43
CA TRP A 105 6.99 -6.01 14.08
C TRP A 105 6.58 -5.86 15.56
N PRO A 106 7.52 -5.95 16.50
CA PRO A 106 7.24 -5.82 17.94
C PRO A 106 6.80 -4.42 18.33
N SER A 107 7.29 -3.39 17.63
CA SER A 107 6.99 -1.99 17.88
C SER A 107 7.07 -1.18 16.57
N ASP A 108 6.80 0.12 16.64
CA ASP A 108 6.74 1.01 15.46
C ASP A 108 8.04 1.08 14.65
N PHE A 109 9.20 0.92 15.30
CA PHE A 109 10.50 1.22 14.70
C PHE A 109 11.55 0.13 14.96
N GLU A 110 11.12 -1.09 15.28
CA GLU A 110 12.00 -2.22 15.58
C GLU A 110 11.57 -3.45 14.81
N LEU A 111 12.56 -4.23 14.33
CA LEU A 111 12.33 -5.56 13.76
C LEU A 111 12.56 -6.61 14.85
N SER A 112 11.77 -7.68 14.82
CA SER A 112 12.01 -8.82 15.73
C SER A 112 13.30 -9.55 15.36
N LYS A 113 13.93 -10.21 16.33
CA LYS A 113 15.19 -10.97 16.11
C LYS A 113 15.07 -12.08 15.05
N ASN A 114 13.86 -12.56 14.81
CA ASN A 114 13.57 -13.63 13.86
C ASN A 114 13.15 -13.09 12.48
N LEU A 115 13.09 -11.78 12.30
CA LEU A 115 12.72 -11.12 11.05
C LEU A 115 13.97 -10.55 10.41
N SER A 116 14.45 -11.18 9.33
CA SER A 116 15.65 -10.68 8.64
C SER A 116 15.38 -9.28 8.06
N PRO A 117 16.28 -8.30 8.27
CA PRO A 117 16.20 -7.00 7.63
C PRO A 117 16.20 -7.08 6.09
N GLN A 118 16.81 -8.14 5.51
CA GLN A 118 16.90 -8.34 4.07
C GLN A 118 15.80 -9.24 3.50
N ALA A 119 14.91 -9.77 4.35
CA ALA A 119 13.72 -10.44 3.86
C ALA A 119 12.68 -9.41 3.36
N PRO A 120 11.79 -9.79 2.43
CA PRO A 120 10.69 -8.93 1.99
C PRO A 120 9.84 -8.45 3.17
N VAL A 121 9.47 -7.17 3.17
CA VAL A 121 8.47 -6.67 4.10
C VAL A 121 7.11 -7.31 3.79
N THR A 122 6.39 -7.71 4.83
CA THR A 122 5.07 -8.35 4.72
C THR A 122 4.06 -7.65 5.59
N ASN A 123 2.79 -8.00 5.40
CA ASN A 123 1.67 -7.36 6.10
C ASN A 123 1.65 -5.83 5.92
N VAL A 124 1.88 -5.37 4.69
CA VAL A 124 1.79 -3.96 4.30
C VAL A 124 0.45 -3.72 3.60
N SER A 125 -0.16 -2.57 3.84
CA SER A 125 -1.35 -2.17 3.08
C SER A 125 -0.95 -1.62 1.72
N TRP A 126 -1.89 -1.64 0.77
CA TRP A 126 -1.69 -1.02 -0.54
C TRP A 126 -1.34 0.47 -0.42
N PHE A 127 -2.01 1.19 0.48
CA PHE A 127 -1.77 2.61 0.73
C PHE A 127 -0.34 2.87 1.24
N ALA A 128 0.14 2.06 2.17
CA ALA A 128 1.50 2.19 2.69
C ALA A 128 2.55 1.82 1.64
N ALA A 129 2.29 0.80 0.81
CA ALA A 129 3.17 0.43 -0.30
C ALA A 129 3.26 1.55 -1.35
N LYS A 130 2.14 2.20 -1.67
CA LYS A 130 2.10 3.36 -2.56
C LYS A 130 2.89 4.54 -1.97
N ALA A 131 2.66 4.87 -0.70
CA ALA A 131 3.37 5.95 -0.02
C ALA A 131 4.88 5.69 0.09
N TYR A 132 5.28 4.44 0.34
CA TYR A 132 6.69 4.04 0.26
C TYR A 132 7.26 4.33 -1.12
N ALA A 133 6.62 3.84 -2.18
CA ALA A 133 7.10 4.03 -3.54
C ALA A 133 7.24 5.51 -3.91
N GLU A 134 6.25 6.34 -3.57
CA GLU A 134 6.28 7.79 -3.78
C GLU A 134 7.43 8.44 -2.98
N SER A 135 7.63 8.05 -1.72
CA SER A 135 8.70 8.58 -0.87
C SER A 135 10.09 8.34 -1.46
N VAL A 136 10.30 7.23 -2.17
CA VAL A 136 11.57 6.90 -2.84
C VAL A 136 11.63 7.35 -4.30
N GLY A 137 10.69 8.17 -4.76
CA GLY A 137 10.65 8.69 -6.13
C GLY A 137 10.29 7.64 -7.19
N LYS A 138 9.60 6.57 -6.78
CA LYS A 138 9.12 5.47 -7.62
C LYS A 138 7.58 5.47 -7.66
N ARG A 139 7.00 4.42 -8.22
CA ARG A 139 5.57 4.12 -8.19
C ARG A 139 5.35 2.62 -8.06
N LEU A 140 4.12 2.23 -7.72
CA LEU A 140 3.72 0.84 -7.91
C LEU A 140 3.65 0.51 -9.40
N PRO A 141 4.00 -0.73 -9.79
CA PRO A 141 3.69 -1.24 -11.13
C PRO A 141 2.19 -1.19 -11.42
N THR A 142 1.83 -0.97 -12.68
CA THR A 142 0.46 -1.20 -13.17
C THR A 142 0.17 -2.69 -13.19
N LEU A 143 -1.12 -3.07 -13.29
CA LEU A 143 -1.50 -4.48 -13.46
C LEU A 143 -0.81 -5.08 -14.69
N ASP A 144 -0.82 -4.36 -15.81
CA ASP A 144 -0.27 -4.86 -17.07
C ASP A 144 1.23 -5.04 -17.01
N GLU A 145 1.97 -4.11 -16.39
CA GLU A 145 3.41 -4.28 -16.14
C GLU A 145 3.70 -5.49 -15.26
N TRP A 146 2.86 -5.73 -14.24
CA TRP A 146 3.00 -6.86 -13.32
C TRP A 146 2.79 -8.19 -14.04
N GLU A 147 1.69 -8.31 -14.78
CA GLU A 147 1.41 -9.52 -15.55
C GLU A 147 2.45 -9.72 -16.65
N TYR A 148 2.88 -8.64 -17.32
CA TYR A 148 3.87 -8.71 -18.39
C TYR A 148 5.18 -9.34 -17.92
N VAL A 149 5.69 -8.98 -16.73
CA VAL A 149 6.91 -9.56 -16.17
C VAL A 149 6.71 -10.92 -15.51
N ALA A 150 5.50 -11.20 -14.99
CA ALA A 150 5.21 -12.47 -14.31
C ALA A 150 5.31 -13.69 -15.25
N ARG A 151 5.21 -13.48 -16.56
CA ARG A 151 5.37 -14.53 -17.59
C ARG A 151 6.79 -15.06 -17.73
N ALA A 152 7.78 -14.34 -17.22
CA ALA A 152 9.18 -14.74 -17.33
C ALA A 152 9.52 -15.89 -16.36
N ASP A 153 10.55 -16.65 -16.71
CA ASP A 153 11.27 -17.52 -15.77
C ASP A 153 12.75 -17.11 -15.69
N ALA A 154 13.59 -17.96 -15.10
CA ALA A 154 15.03 -17.68 -14.97
C ALA A 154 15.80 -17.62 -16.31
N LYS A 155 15.21 -18.06 -17.43
CA LYS A 155 15.89 -18.24 -18.73
C LYS A 155 15.18 -17.50 -19.88
N LYS A 156 13.87 -17.30 -19.81
CA LYS A 156 13.02 -16.80 -20.89
C LYS A 156 12.16 -15.64 -20.41
N LYS A 157 11.97 -14.65 -21.28
CA LYS A 157 11.09 -13.49 -21.04
C LYS A 157 9.59 -13.87 -21.02
N ASP A 158 9.21 -14.91 -21.75
CA ASP A 158 7.90 -15.57 -21.64
C ASP A 158 8.13 -17.08 -21.63
N ALA A 159 7.84 -17.70 -20.49
CA ALA A 159 8.00 -19.12 -20.23
C ALA A 159 6.67 -19.83 -20.07
N ARG A 160 5.52 -19.17 -20.35
CA ARG A 160 4.19 -19.77 -20.14
C ARG A 160 3.93 -21.04 -20.94
N ASN A 161 4.65 -21.22 -22.05
CA ASN A 161 4.56 -22.40 -22.91
C ASN A 161 5.57 -23.50 -22.54
N GLU A 162 6.39 -23.31 -21.50
CA GLU A 162 7.30 -24.35 -21.01
C GLU A 162 6.54 -25.36 -20.13
N GLU A 163 6.82 -26.64 -20.31
CA GLU A 163 6.15 -27.76 -19.62
C GLU A 163 6.18 -27.61 -18.09
N ASP A 164 7.32 -27.19 -17.55
CA ASP A 164 7.54 -27.08 -16.10
C ASP A 164 7.15 -25.72 -15.52
N TYR A 165 6.75 -24.72 -16.32
CA TYR A 165 6.56 -23.35 -15.84
C TYR A 165 5.55 -23.26 -14.70
N THR A 166 4.33 -23.77 -14.92
CA THR A 166 3.27 -23.76 -13.90
C THR A 166 3.67 -24.58 -12.67
N GLN A 167 4.32 -25.73 -12.86
CA GLN A 167 4.76 -26.58 -11.75
C GLN A 167 5.81 -25.87 -10.89
N ASN A 168 6.77 -25.18 -11.51
CA ASN A 168 7.79 -24.40 -10.79
C ASN A 168 7.18 -23.29 -9.94
N ILE A 169 6.16 -22.60 -10.45
CA ILE A 169 5.42 -21.58 -9.70
C ILE A 169 4.67 -22.20 -8.50
N LEU A 170 3.96 -23.32 -8.71
CA LEU A 170 3.22 -24.01 -7.65
C LEU A 170 4.14 -24.55 -6.54
N VAL A 171 5.28 -25.15 -6.91
CA VAL A 171 6.30 -25.60 -5.97
C VAL A 171 6.81 -24.42 -5.13
N GLY A 172 6.95 -23.24 -5.73
CA GLY A 172 7.29 -22.01 -5.01
C GLY A 172 6.28 -21.65 -3.92
N TYR A 173 4.98 -21.69 -4.23
CA TYR A 173 3.91 -21.38 -3.27
C TYR A 173 3.79 -22.40 -2.14
N GLN A 174 4.19 -23.65 -2.36
CA GLN A 174 4.18 -24.69 -1.33
C GLN A 174 5.30 -24.54 -0.28
N GLN A 175 6.29 -23.68 -0.54
CA GLN A 175 7.38 -23.44 0.40
C GLN A 175 6.90 -22.64 1.62
N HIS A 176 6.98 -23.25 2.79
CA HIS A 176 6.71 -22.57 4.05
C HIS A 176 7.80 -21.53 4.33
N ASN A 177 7.41 -20.43 5.00
CA ASN A 177 8.31 -19.35 5.43
C ASN A 177 9.09 -18.67 4.29
N SER A 178 8.53 -18.62 3.08
CA SER A 178 9.13 -17.92 1.95
C SER A 178 9.39 -16.44 2.25
N SER A 179 8.50 -15.80 3.04
CA SER A 179 8.63 -14.41 3.48
C SER A 179 9.76 -14.16 4.49
N ALA A 180 10.34 -15.19 5.09
CA ALA A 180 11.48 -15.07 6.00
C ALA A 180 12.83 -15.18 5.27
N LYS A 181 12.82 -15.56 3.98
CA LYS A 181 14.03 -15.70 3.17
C LYS A 181 14.51 -14.33 2.70
N GLU A 182 15.82 -14.12 2.78
CA GLU A 182 16.43 -12.89 2.27
C GLU A 182 16.26 -12.78 0.75
N VAL A 183 16.08 -11.54 0.29
CA VAL A 183 16.11 -11.26 -1.15
C VAL A 183 17.49 -11.59 -1.70
N LYS A 184 17.53 -12.15 -2.91
CA LYS A 184 18.77 -12.54 -3.61
C LYS A 184 19.06 -11.61 -4.77
#